data_AF-A0A6L9HHT2-F1
#
_entry.id   AF-A0A6L9HHT2-F1
#
_cell.length_a   1.000
_cell.length_b   1.000
_cell.length_c   1.000
_cell.angle_alpha   90.00
_cell.angle_beta   90.00
_cell.angle_gamma   90.00
#
_symmetry.space_group_name_H-M   'P 1'
#
loop_
_entity.id
_entity.type
_entity.pdbx_description
1 polymer ?
#
loop_
_entity_poly.entity_id
_entity_poly.type
_entity_poly.pdbx_seq_one_letter_code
_entity_poly.pdbx_strand_id
1 'polypeptide(L)'
;MNIEERKKIAAWIRTQLEDVWRALGDGELPGEAERELRVRRAGEDTFYYFIYRGKPCAQARIYFDHLDGQWRFELTQVARAHYESVRAYFTGKMRKGH
;
A
#
# COMPACT_ATOMS: atom_id res chain seq x y z
N MET A 1 1.21 23.19 -2.85
CA MET A 1 1.68 22.06 -3.67
C MET A 1 1.35 22.31 -5.14
N ASN A 2 2.37 22.31 -6.00
CA ASN A 2 2.26 22.53 -7.44
C ASN A 2 1.77 21.26 -8.17
N ILE A 3 1.62 21.33 -9.51
CA ILE A 3 1.12 20.20 -10.32
C ILE A 3 2.15 19.05 -10.38
N GLU A 4 3.43 19.36 -10.42
CA GLU A 4 4.49 18.35 -10.52
C GLU A 4 4.63 17.54 -9.23
N GLU A 5 4.57 18.20 -8.08
CA GLU A 5 4.57 17.57 -6.76
C GLU A 5 3.38 16.62 -6.61
N ARG A 6 2.18 17.06 -7.04
CA ARG A 6 0.98 16.20 -7.08
C ARG A 6 1.18 14.96 -7.92
N LYS A 7 1.81 15.08 -9.09
CA LYS A 7 2.12 13.94 -9.97
C LYS A 7 3.12 12.99 -9.32
N LYS A 8 4.17 13.51 -8.68
CA LYS A 8 5.17 12.71 -7.96
C LYS A 8 4.54 11.92 -6.82
N ILE A 9 3.68 12.55 -6.02
CA ILE A 9 2.97 11.88 -4.93
C ILE A 9 2.02 10.82 -5.48
N ALA A 10 1.23 11.13 -6.51
CA ALA A 10 0.33 10.15 -7.13
C ALA A 10 1.07 8.92 -7.67
N ALA A 11 2.24 9.14 -8.31
CA ALA A 11 3.10 8.05 -8.78
C ALA A 11 3.65 7.22 -7.61
N TRP A 12 4.15 7.88 -6.55
CA TRP A 12 4.62 7.21 -5.35
C TRP A 12 3.53 6.38 -4.67
N ILE A 13 2.32 6.95 -4.49
CA ILE A 13 1.16 6.23 -3.94
C ILE A 13 0.89 4.98 -4.77
N ARG A 14 0.85 5.11 -6.11
CA ARG A 14 0.62 3.97 -7.00
C ARG A 14 1.67 2.87 -6.78
N THR A 15 2.95 3.22 -6.66
CA THR A 15 4.00 2.25 -6.36
C THR A 15 3.77 1.55 -5.03
N GLN A 16 3.39 2.27 -3.97
CA GLN A 16 3.09 1.65 -2.67
C GLN A 16 1.92 0.66 -2.75
N LEU A 17 0.86 1.02 -3.48
CA LEU A 17 -0.30 0.13 -3.67
C LEU A 17 0.06 -1.12 -4.48
N GLU A 18 0.87 -0.97 -5.53
CA GLU A 18 1.37 -2.11 -6.33
C GLU A 18 2.27 -3.03 -5.50
N ASP A 19 3.11 -2.49 -4.62
CA ASP A 19 3.93 -3.28 -3.71
C ASP A 19 3.07 -4.13 -2.78
N VAL A 20 2.00 -3.57 -2.20
CA VAL A 20 1.09 -4.34 -1.35
C VAL A 20 0.39 -5.45 -2.15
N TRP A 21 -0.04 -5.18 -3.39
CA TRP A 21 -0.63 -6.23 -4.22
C TRP A 21 0.36 -7.35 -4.51
N ARG A 22 1.61 -7.03 -4.85
CA ARG A 22 2.67 -8.03 -5.04
C ARG A 22 2.93 -8.82 -3.76
N ALA A 23 2.95 -8.14 -2.62
CA ALA A 23 3.15 -8.75 -1.32
C ALA A 23 2.00 -9.71 -0.94
N LEU A 24 0.77 -9.42 -1.37
CA LEU A 24 -0.39 -10.32 -1.19
C LEU A 24 -0.39 -11.51 -2.16
N GLY A 25 0.24 -11.36 -3.33
CA GLY A 25 0.39 -12.38 -4.37
C GLY A 25 1.76 -13.07 -4.38
N ASP A 26 2.42 -13.20 -3.22
CA ASP A 26 3.69 -13.91 -3.07
C ASP A 26 4.84 -13.41 -3.98
N GLY A 27 4.85 -12.11 -4.26
CA GLY A 27 5.84 -11.43 -5.10
C GLY A 27 5.35 -11.13 -6.52
N GLU A 28 4.25 -11.76 -6.95
CA GLU A 28 3.61 -11.51 -8.23
C GLU A 28 2.38 -10.62 -8.09
N LEU A 29 2.10 -9.82 -9.12
CA LEU A 29 0.91 -8.97 -9.12
C LEU A 29 -0.32 -9.84 -9.45
N PRO A 30 -1.30 -9.97 -8.54
CA PRO A 30 -2.48 -10.76 -8.82
C PRO A 30 -3.28 -10.20 -10.00
N GLY A 31 -4.04 -11.07 -10.67
CA GLY A 31 -4.87 -10.68 -11.81
C GLY A 31 -5.88 -9.61 -11.44
N GLU A 32 -6.21 -8.72 -12.38
CA GLU A 32 -7.10 -7.58 -12.09
C GLU A 32 -8.50 -8.01 -11.64
N ALA A 33 -9.02 -9.11 -12.17
CA ALA A 33 -10.31 -9.67 -11.77
C ALA A 33 -10.34 -10.24 -10.35
N GLU A 34 -9.17 -10.52 -9.76
CA GLU A 34 -9.05 -11.09 -8.42
C GLU A 34 -8.85 -10.03 -7.34
N ARG A 35 -8.50 -8.80 -7.72
CA ARG A 35 -8.16 -7.71 -6.81
C ARG A 35 -9.20 -6.61 -6.84
N GLU A 36 -9.61 -6.16 -5.67
CA GLU A 36 -10.48 -5.01 -5.49
C GLU A 36 -9.83 -4.06 -4.48
N LEU A 37 -9.78 -2.77 -4.83
CA LEU A 37 -9.27 -1.73 -3.96
C LEU A 37 -10.42 -0.78 -3.58
N ARG A 38 -10.77 -0.74 -2.30
CA ARG A 38 -11.70 0.28 -1.79
C ARG A 38 -10.93 1.42 -1.15
N VAL A 39 -11.39 2.65 -1.38
CA VAL A 39 -10.75 3.85 -0.85
C VAL A 39 -11.74 4.59 0.04
N ARG A 40 -11.31 4.97 1.24
CA ARG A 40 -12.08 5.80 2.16
C ARG A 40 -11.22 6.95 2.64
N ARG A 41 -11.76 8.17 2.61
CA ARG A 41 -11.13 9.33 3.25
C ARG A 41 -11.73 9.58 4.63
N ALA A 42 -10.89 9.98 5.57
CA ALA A 42 -11.31 10.40 6.90
C ALA A 42 -10.40 11.55 7.37
N GLY A 43 -10.90 12.78 7.28
CA GLY A 43 -10.05 13.96 7.47
C GLY A 43 -8.95 14.03 6.41
N GLU A 44 -7.71 14.20 6.87
CA GLU A 44 -6.51 14.26 6.03
C GLU A 44 -5.99 12.87 5.64
N ASP A 45 -6.53 11.81 6.25
CA ASP A 45 -6.13 10.44 5.97
C ASP A 45 -6.88 9.85 4.79
N THR A 46 -6.16 9.04 4.03
CA THR A 46 -6.74 8.14 3.03
C THR A 46 -6.45 6.70 3.40
N PHE A 47 -7.50 5.91 3.57
CA PHE A 47 -7.44 4.48 3.84
C PHE A 47 -7.71 3.68 2.56
N TYR A 48 -6.89 2.66 2.36
CA TYR A 48 -6.96 1.71 1.25
C TYR A 48 -7.23 0.32 1.79
N TYR A 49 -8.27 -0.32 1.29
CA TYR A 49 -8.65 -1.68 1.69
C TYR A 49 -8.41 -2.62 0.50
N PHE A 50 -7.52 -3.59 0.71
CA PHE A 50 -7.12 -4.56 -0.28
C PHE A 50 -7.99 -5.81 -0.11
N ILE A 51 -8.85 -6.06 -1.08
CA ILE A 51 -9.73 -7.22 -1.13
C ILE A 51 -9.20 -8.15 -2.21
N TYR A 52 -8.81 -9.37 -1.81
CA TYR A 52 -8.31 -10.38 -2.72
C TYR A 52 -9.28 -11.57 -2.74
N ARG A 53 -9.75 -11.94 -3.94
CA ARG A 53 -10.77 -12.99 -4.15
C ARG A 53 -11.99 -12.84 -3.24
N GLY A 54 -12.48 -11.59 -3.11
CA GLY A 54 -13.64 -11.23 -2.30
C GLY A 54 -13.41 -11.17 -0.78
N LYS A 55 -12.18 -11.38 -0.29
CA LYS A 55 -11.84 -11.32 1.14
C LYS A 55 -10.96 -10.12 1.45
N PRO A 56 -11.21 -9.38 2.56
CA PRO A 56 -10.32 -8.32 3.00
C PRO A 56 -9.00 -8.94 3.49
N CYS A 57 -7.90 -8.56 2.84
CA CYS A 57 -6.57 -9.12 3.10
C CYS A 57 -5.60 -8.12 3.71
N ALA A 58 -5.75 -6.82 3.43
CA ALA A 58 -4.93 -5.80 4.07
C ALA A 58 -5.63 -4.44 4.11
N GLN A 59 -5.13 -3.57 4.98
CA GLN A 59 -5.49 -2.16 5.05
C GLN A 59 -4.21 -1.33 5.07
N ALA A 60 -4.17 -0.26 4.29
CA ALA A 60 -3.14 0.76 4.37
C ALA A 60 -3.73 2.14 4.66
N ARG A 61 -2.91 3.01 5.25
CA ARG A 61 -3.19 4.40 5.51
C ARG A 61 -2.12 5.26 4.85
N ILE A 62 -2.56 6.33 4.20
CA ILE A 62 -1.70 7.40 3.69
C ILE A 62 -2.11 8.68 4.38
N TYR A 63 -1.13 9.38 4.93
CA TYR A 63 -1.32 10.64 5.65
C TYR A 63 -0.08 11.52 5.48
N PHE A 64 -0.23 12.82 5.75
CA PHE A 64 0.89 13.75 5.80
C PHE A 64 1.37 13.86 7.24
N ASP A 65 2.63 13.51 7.49
CA ASP A 65 3.27 13.64 8.78
C ASP A 65 3.82 15.07 8.93
N HIS A 66 3.19 15.85 9.82
CA HIS A 66 3.55 17.24 10.05
C HIS A 66 4.86 17.42 10.84
N LEU A 67 5.30 16.40 11.58
CA LEU A 67 6.56 16.47 12.32
C LEU A 67 7.75 16.36 11.37
N ASP A 68 7.67 15.42 10.42
CA ASP A 68 8.73 15.18 9.45
C ASP A 68 8.51 15.90 8.11
N GLY A 69 7.37 16.57 7.94
CA GLY A 69 7.01 17.33 6.74
C GLY A 69 6.89 16.47 5.48
N GLN A 70 6.45 15.21 5.61
CA GLN A 70 6.43 14.26 4.50
C GLN A 70 5.21 13.33 4.48
N TRP A 71 4.87 12.83 3.30
CA TRP A 71 3.82 11.81 3.16
C TRP A 71 4.30 10.46 3.68
N ARG A 72 3.45 9.79 4.46
CA ARG A 72 3.69 8.45 5.01
C ARG A 72 2.72 7.45 4.40
N PHE A 73 3.21 6.23 4.23
CA PHE A 73 2.42 5.07 3.84
C PHE A 73 2.63 4.00 4.91
N GLU A 74 1.53 3.52 5.49
CA GLU A 74 1.56 2.50 6.54
C GLU A 74 0.60 1.37 6.20
N LEU A 75 1.07 0.14 6.33
CA LEU A 75 0.20 -1.03 6.29
C LEU A 75 -0.33 -1.29 7.70
N THR A 76 -1.57 -0.87 7.96
CA THR A 76 -2.15 -0.86 9.30
C THR A 76 -2.70 -2.21 9.73
N GLN A 77 -3.15 -3.03 8.77
CA GLN A 77 -3.67 -4.36 9.03
C GLN A 77 -3.31 -5.32 7.89
N VAL A 78 -3.03 -6.57 8.23
CA VAL A 78 -2.83 -7.67 7.29
C VAL A 78 -3.51 -8.91 7.84
N ALA A 79 -4.29 -9.59 7.00
CA ALA A 79 -4.90 -10.86 7.37
C ALA A 79 -3.80 -11.89 7.67
N ARG A 80 -4.00 -12.69 8.73
CA ARG A 80 -2.99 -13.65 9.22
C ARG A 80 -2.46 -14.58 8.12
N ALA A 81 -3.31 -14.98 7.17
CA ALA A 81 -2.93 -15.84 6.05
C ALA A 81 -1.86 -15.23 5.12
N HIS A 82 -1.77 -13.90 5.05
CA HIS A 82 -0.83 -13.18 4.19
C HIS A 82 0.32 -12.52 4.96
N TYR A 83 0.31 -12.57 6.30
CA TYR A 83 1.26 -11.82 7.13
C TYR A 83 2.73 -12.15 6.80
N GLU A 84 3.08 -13.44 6.71
CA GLU A 84 4.46 -13.85 6.44
C GLU A 84 4.92 -13.46 5.02
N SER A 85 4.06 -13.61 4.02
CA SER A 85 4.35 -13.21 2.64
C SER A 85 4.59 -11.70 2.55
N VAL A 86 3.70 -10.91 3.15
CA VAL A 86 3.83 -9.46 3.20
C VAL A 86 5.10 -9.03 3.93
N ARG A 87 5.36 -9.60 5.11
CA ARG A 87 6.57 -9.32 5.89
C ARG A 87 7.83 -9.66 5.11
N ALA A 88 7.88 -10.83 4.46
CA ALA A 88 9.01 -11.27 3.66
C ALA A 88 9.26 -10.34 2.47
N TYR A 89 8.20 -9.93 1.77
CA TYR A 89 8.30 -9.01 0.64
C TYR A 89 8.92 -7.67 1.04
N PHE A 90 8.37 -7.00 2.06
CA PHE A 90 8.86 -5.69 2.49
C PHE A 90 10.25 -5.77 3.15
N THR A 91 10.56 -6.85 3.88
CA THR A 91 11.91 -7.07 4.44
C THR A 91 12.93 -7.32 3.34
N GLY A 92 12.58 -8.13 2.33
CA GLY A 92 13.44 -8.39 1.18
C GLY A 92 13.68 -7.15 0.32
N LYS A 93 12.64 -6.31 0.15
CA LYS A 93 12.75 -5.03 -0.55
C LYS A 93 13.69 -4.06 0.16
N MET A 94 13.63 -3.96 1.49
CA MET A 94 14.56 -3.14 2.26
C MET A 94 16.02 -3.58 2.07
N ARG A 95 16.28 -4.89 1.92
CA ARG A 95 17.64 -5.42 1.70
C ARG A 95 18.20 -5.15 0.30
N LYS A 96 17.34 -4.95 -0.71
CA LYS A 96 17.74 -4.68 -2.10
C LYS A 96 17.91 -3.19 -2.42
N GLY A 97 17.58 -2.30 -1.48
CA GLY A 97 17.71 -0.85 -1.60
C GLY A 97 19.03 -0.28 -1.09
N HIS A 98 20.06 -1.12 -0.90
CA HIS A 98 21.43 -0.72 -0.53
C HIS A 98 22.37 -0.88 -1.72
#